data_AF-A0A553FHS7-F1
#
_entry.id   AF-A0A553FHS7-F1
#
_cell.length_a   1.000
_cell.length_b   1.000
_cell.length_c   1.000
_cell.angle_alpha   90.00
_cell.angle_beta   90.00
_cell.angle_gamma   90.00
#
_symmetry.space_group_name_H-M   'P 1'
#
loop_
_entity.id
_entity.type
_entity.pdbx_description
1 polymer ?
#
loop_
_entity_poly.entity_id
_entity_poly.type
_entity_poly.pdbx_seq_one_letter_code
_entity_poly.pdbx_strand_id
1 'polypeptide(L)'
;MDLLIILTYTAICICVFKVFNLPLNKWTVPTAVLGGVAILSAIMLLMNYNHPYAKYAKDYFITIPIVPQVSGTVATVDVEPNVKVKQGTILFTLENSQQRIALKQAEAALADEQNNVLQKDESLLAANAKVKKAESERNRSKASYDRVKEANDSAGENSPFSQQEIENKYNFYLSAEATLDAAKSEQRRIKLITESKIQGENTKVAQLLAAKEKAQLDYDRTFIKAPVDGMASHIAIRPGTRATALPLAPVMTFIPTEKRRIAGLFFQNSVKRLEVGSSAEVIFDALPGQVFTGKLVSVMPAMSEGQVQAVGSLMSANNIMRHGFVIGVIELDEDLNEHNLPLGVQGQAVVINAEHDILHVSLVRRILLRMMAWLKYVYPIK
;
A
#
# COMPACT_ATOMS: atom_id res chain seq x y z
N MET A 1 33.58 19.81 -17.06
CA MET A 1 33.22 19.88 -18.50
C MET A 1 34.00 20.99 -19.18
N ASP A 2 33.96 22.21 -18.65
CA ASP A 2 34.54 23.40 -19.28
C ASP A 2 36.07 23.33 -19.50
N LEU A 3 36.81 22.81 -18.52
CA LEU A 3 38.26 22.62 -18.65
C LEU A 3 38.63 21.66 -19.78
N LEU A 4 37.87 20.57 -19.97
CA LEU A 4 38.11 19.60 -21.04
C LEU A 4 37.87 20.22 -22.43
N ILE A 5 36.85 21.06 -22.55
CA ILE A 5 36.54 21.79 -23.79
C ILE A 5 37.66 22.78 -24.11
N ILE A 6 38.16 23.50 -23.11
CA ILE A 6 39.27 24.45 -23.29
C ILE A 6 40.55 23.71 -23.70
N LEU A 7 40.91 22.62 -23.01
CA LEU A 7 42.11 21.84 -23.31
C LEU A 7 42.08 21.21 -24.71
N THR A 8 40.93 20.65 -25.12
CA THR A 8 40.76 20.08 -26.47
C THR A 8 40.85 21.15 -27.55
N TYR A 9 40.23 22.31 -27.34
CA TYR A 9 40.36 23.44 -28.25
C TYR A 9 41.81 23.95 -28.37
N THR A 10 42.50 24.13 -27.24
CA THR A 10 43.91 24.54 -27.23
C THR A 10 44.79 23.55 -27.98
N ALA A 11 44.58 22.24 -27.79
CA ALA A 11 45.30 21.21 -28.52
C ALA A 11 45.05 21.26 -30.04
N ILE A 12 43.80 21.48 -30.46
CA ILE A 12 43.44 21.65 -31.87
C ILE A 12 44.11 22.90 -32.46
N CYS A 13 44.06 24.04 -31.77
CA CYS A 13 44.75 25.25 -32.21
C CYS A 13 46.25 25.02 -32.40
N ILE A 14 46.93 24.43 -31.41
CA ILE A 14 48.36 24.12 -31.51
C ILE A 14 48.64 23.21 -32.71
N CYS A 15 47.81 22.20 -32.93
CA CYS A 15 47.92 21.29 -34.06
C CYS A 15 47.76 22.05 -35.40
N VAL A 16 46.74 22.90 -35.53
CA VAL A 16 46.49 23.70 -36.74
C VAL A 16 47.65 24.65 -37.02
N PHE A 17 48.15 25.38 -36.03
CA PHE A 17 49.30 26.28 -36.20
C PHE A 17 50.55 25.51 -36.67
N LYS A 18 50.75 24.30 -36.16
CA LYS A 18 51.90 23.45 -36.49
C LYS A 18 51.78 22.75 -37.85
N VAL A 19 50.58 22.31 -38.24
CA VAL A 19 50.34 21.62 -39.52
C VAL A 19 50.31 22.61 -40.69
N PHE A 20 49.68 23.77 -40.51
CA PHE A 20 49.54 24.78 -41.56
C PHE A 20 50.70 25.80 -41.60
N ASN A 21 51.74 25.64 -40.76
CA ASN A 21 52.88 26.55 -40.65
C ASN A 21 52.46 28.03 -40.57
N LEU A 22 51.40 28.32 -39.81
CA LEU A 22 50.89 29.69 -39.70
C LEU A 22 51.88 30.55 -38.90
N PRO A 23 52.25 31.75 -39.38
CA PRO A 23 53.18 32.61 -38.66
C PRO A 23 52.56 33.06 -37.33
N LEU A 24 53.32 32.87 -36.24
CA LEU A 24 53.01 33.39 -34.90
C LEU A 24 53.23 34.91 -34.89
N ASN A 25 52.25 35.64 -35.43
CA ASN A 25 52.26 37.09 -35.54
C ASN A 25 51.44 37.72 -34.40
N LYS A 26 51.66 39.00 -34.10
CA LYS A 26 50.93 39.75 -33.06
C LYS A 26 49.41 39.76 -33.27
N TRP A 27 48.94 39.45 -34.48
CA TRP A 27 47.52 39.43 -34.84
C TRP A 27 46.93 38.03 -34.97
N THR A 28 47.71 37.02 -35.37
CA THR A 28 47.19 35.66 -35.61
C THR A 28 46.88 34.92 -34.30
N VAL A 29 47.68 35.13 -33.25
CA VAL A 29 47.42 34.50 -31.95
C VAL A 29 46.17 35.10 -31.27
N PRO A 30 46.02 36.44 -31.15
CA PRO A 30 44.81 37.01 -30.53
C PRO A 30 43.53 36.74 -31.31
N THR A 31 43.56 36.74 -32.65
CA THR A 31 42.37 36.41 -33.44
C THR A 31 41.97 34.94 -33.30
N ALA A 32 42.92 34.02 -33.23
CA ALA A 32 42.64 32.60 -32.95
C ALA A 32 42.09 32.38 -31.54
N VAL A 33 42.58 33.13 -30.55
CA VAL A 33 42.06 33.08 -29.17
C VAL A 33 40.64 33.67 -29.10
N LEU A 34 40.41 34.86 -29.66
CA LEU A 34 39.10 35.52 -29.67
C LEU A 34 38.07 34.72 -30.47
N GLY A 35 38.44 34.25 -31.67
CA GLY A 35 37.61 33.38 -32.49
C GLY A 35 37.27 32.08 -31.77
N GLY A 36 38.24 31.51 -31.05
CA GLY A 36 38.04 30.35 -30.20
C GLY A 36 37.05 30.56 -29.08
N VAL A 37 37.23 31.63 -28.31
CA VAL A 37 36.30 31.99 -27.23
C VAL A 37 34.90 32.21 -27.79
N ALA A 38 34.75 32.86 -28.94
CA ALA A 38 33.46 33.08 -29.58
C ALA A 38 32.79 31.76 -30.01
N ILE A 39 33.53 30.88 -30.70
CA ILE A 39 33.02 29.57 -31.16
C ILE A 39 32.67 28.67 -29.96
N LEU A 40 33.56 28.57 -28.97
CA LEU A 40 33.32 27.76 -27.78
C LEU A 40 32.13 28.28 -26.97
N SER A 41 32.00 29.60 -26.82
CA SER A 41 30.86 30.20 -26.12
C SER A 41 29.55 29.93 -26.87
N ALA A 42 29.55 30.04 -28.21
CA ALA A 42 28.38 29.74 -29.03
C ALA A 42 27.97 28.26 -28.92
N ILE A 43 28.93 27.34 -29.01
CA ILE A 43 28.70 25.90 -28.84
C ILE A 43 28.20 25.60 -27.42
N MET A 44 28.82 26.17 -26.38
CA MET A 44 28.40 25.97 -25.00
C MET A 44 26.99 26.48 -24.75
N LEU A 45 26.64 27.65 -25.27
CA LEU A 45 25.31 28.22 -25.12
C LEU A 45 24.26 27.35 -25.80
N LEU A 46 24.47 26.96 -27.06
CA LEU A 46 23.59 26.08 -27.81
C LEU A 46 23.46 24.71 -27.12
N MET A 47 24.58 24.12 -26.70
CA MET A 47 24.61 22.82 -26.03
C MET A 47 23.89 22.85 -24.69
N ASN A 48 24.20 23.81 -23.83
CA ASN A 48 23.64 23.85 -22.48
C ASN A 48 22.14 24.14 -22.49
N TYR A 49 21.68 24.95 -23.44
CA TYR A 49 20.26 25.27 -23.60
C TYR A 49 19.47 24.11 -24.21
N ASN A 50 19.92 23.53 -25.33
CA ASN A 50 19.17 22.51 -26.07
C ASN A 50 19.38 21.08 -25.55
N HIS A 51 20.52 20.79 -24.93
CA HIS A 51 20.84 19.48 -24.34
C HIS A 51 21.15 19.66 -22.85
N PRO A 52 20.11 19.65 -21.98
CA PRO A 52 20.25 19.89 -20.56
C PRO A 52 21.29 18.98 -19.89
N TYR A 53 22.10 19.57 -18.99
CA TYR A 53 23.08 18.86 -18.17
C TYR A 53 22.58 18.74 -16.74
N ALA A 54 22.66 17.55 -16.18
CA ALA A 54 22.59 17.35 -14.74
C ALA A 54 23.99 17.05 -14.22
N LYS A 55 24.58 18.03 -13.51
CA LYS A 55 25.85 17.83 -12.79
C LYS A 55 25.71 16.81 -11.66
N TYR A 56 24.52 16.76 -11.06
CA TYR A 56 24.21 15.82 -9.99
C TYR A 56 23.04 14.96 -10.46
N ALA A 57 23.32 13.67 -10.64
CA ALA A 57 22.33 12.63 -10.84
C ALA A 57 22.49 11.59 -9.74
N LYS A 58 21.38 11.07 -9.23
CA LYS A 58 21.40 10.09 -8.15
C LYS A 58 20.34 9.02 -8.36
N ASP A 59 20.73 7.77 -8.17
CA ASP A 59 19.80 6.66 -8.01
C ASP A 59 18.98 6.90 -6.74
N TYR A 60 17.68 7.14 -6.88
CA TYR A 60 16.81 7.31 -5.72
C TYR A 60 15.89 6.10 -5.61
N PHE A 61 15.63 5.71 -4.36
CA PHE A 61 14.80 4.58 -4.03
C PHE A 61 13.78 5.01 -2.97
N ILE A 62 12.60 4.41 -3.04
CA ILE A 62 11.55 4.69 -2.06
C ILE A 62 11.75 3.77 -0.86
N THR A 63 11.42 4.28 0.33
CA THR A 63 11.44 3.49 1.56
C THR A 63 10.05 3.47 2.17
N ILE A 64 9.68 2.33 2.75
CA ILE A 64 8.43 2.15 3.48
C ILE A 64 8.79 2.05 4.97
N PRO A 65 8.44 3.04 5.80
CA PRO A 65 8.63 2.95 7.24
C PRO A 65 7.67 1.88 7.79
N ILE A 66 8.21 0.86 8.45
CA ILE A 66 7.40 -0.18 9.07
C ILE A 66 7.07 0.26 10.50
N VAL A 67 5.78 0.46 10.74
CA VAL A 67 5.21 0.76 12.05
C VAL A 67 4.15 -0.29 12.38
N PRO A 68 4.12 -0.83 13.61
CA PRO A 68 3.11 -1.80 13.99
C PRO A 68 1.75 -1.10 14.13
N GLN A 69 0.66 -1.81 13.83
CA GLN A 69 -0.70 -1.26 14.06
C GLN A 69 -1.13 -1.38 15.53
N VAL A 70 -0.56 -2.35 16.25
CA VAL A 70 -0.84 -2.62 17.67
C VAL A 70 0.44 -2.38 18.46
N SER A 71 0.32 -1.71 19.60
CA SER A 71 1.47 -1.48 20.47
C SER A 71 1.78 -2.74 21.29
N GLY A 72 3.05 -3.13 21.38
CA GLY A 72 3.47 -4.32 22.09
C GLY A 72 4.98 -4.41 22.26
N THR A 73 5.43 -5.38 23.05
CA THR A 73 6.85 -5.71 23.17
C THR A 73 7.25 -6.65 22.03
N VAL A 74 8.39 -6.41 21.39
CA VAL A 74 8.92 -7.31 20.35
C VAL A 74 9.34 -8.63 20.99
N ALA A 75 8.76 -9.75 20.55
CA ALA A 75 9.11 -11.08 20.99
C ALA A 75 10.30 -11.64 20.20
N THR A 76 10.21 -11.61 18.87
CA THR A 76 11.26 -12.09 17.96
C THR A 76 11.45 -11.13 16.80
N VAL A 77 12.66 -11.10 16.25
CA VAL A 77 12.99 -10.43 14.99
C VAL A 77 13.47 -11.53 14.05
N ASP A 78 12.68 -11.82 13.02
CA ASP A 78 12.82 -13.04 12.22
C ASP A 78 13.58 -12.78 10.90
N VAL A 79 14.01 -11.53 10.66
CA VAL A 79 14.71 -11.13 9.43
C VAL A 79 16.10 -10.57 9.69
N GLU A 80 17.01 -10.87 8.76
CA GLU A 80 18.35 -10.32 8.73
C GLU A 80 18.39 -8.96 7.99
N PRO A 81 19.21 -8.00 8.44
CA PRO A 81 19.35 -6.72 7.76
C PRO A 81 19.88 -6.85 6.33
N ASN A 82 19.29 -6.10 5.40
CA ASN A 82 19.68 -5.99 3.98
C ASN A 82 19.57 -7.31 3.18
N VAL A 83 18.79 -8.28 3.67
CA VAL A 83 18.49 -9.52 2.95
C VAL A 83 17.13 -9.40 2.26
N LYS A 84 17.04 -9.91 1.02
CA LYS A 84 15.78 -9.91 0.24
C LYS A 84 14.78 -10.88 0.86
N VAL A 85 13.56 -10.40 1.08
CA VAL A 85 12.42 -11.13 1.59
C VAL A 85 11.23 -10.95 0.65
N LYS A 86 10.36 -11.96 0.61
CA LYS A 86 9.12 -11.91 -0.18
C LYS A 86 8.00 -11.22 0.58
N GLN A 87 7.02 -10.70 -0.15
CA GLN A 87 5.77 -10.21 0.40
C GLN A 87 5.14 -11.25 1.33
N GLY A 88 4.65 -10.79 2.48
CA GLY A 88 4.02 -11.65 3.49
C GLY A 88 4.99 -12.34 4.44
N THR A 89 6.31 -12.28 4.20
CA THR A 89 7.32 -12.80 5.14
C THR A 89 7.23 -12.04 6.46
N ILE A 90 7.23 -12.75 7.59
CA ILE A 90 7.22 -12.14 8.93
C ILE A 90 8.57 -11.45 9.14
N LEU A 91 8.53 -10.15 9.43
CA LEU A 91 9.69 -9.32 9.74
C LEU A 91 10.04 -9.43 11.22
N PHE A 92 9.04 -9.24 12.07
CA PHE A 92 9.14 -9.40 13.51
C PHE A 92 7.77 -9.70 14.10
N THR A 93 7.79 -10.33 15.27
CA THR A 93 6.58 -10.74 15.99
C THR A 93 6.51 -9.98 17.31
N LEU A 94 5.35 -9.40 17.60
CA LEU A 94 5.05 -8.82 18.91
C LEU A 94 4.60 -9.92 19.87
N GLU A 95 4.81 -9.70 21.16
CA GLU A 95 4.25 -10.56 22.20
C GLU A 95 2.73 -10.58 22.07
N ASN A 96 2.18 -11.79 21.86
CA ASN A 96 0.79 -12.01 21.51
C ASN A 96 0.03 -12.87 22.53
N SER A 97 0.57 -12.98 23.75
CA SER A 97 0.01 -13.80 24.83
C SER A 97 -1.44 -13.39 25.14
N GLN A 98 -1.68 -12.09 25.27
CA GLN A 98 -3.01 -11.52 25.53
C GLN A 98 -3.98 -11.73 24.36
N GLN A 99 -3.54 -11.48 23.13
CA GLN A 99 -4.36 -11.62 21.91
C GLN A 99 -4.75 -13.07 21.67
N ARG A 100 -3.82 -14.01 21.91
CA ARG A 100 -4.10 -15.45 21.83
C ARG A 100 -5.13 -15.90 22.86
N ILE A 101 -5.06 -15.36 24.09
CA ILE A 101 -6.06 -15.65 25.12
C ILE A 101 -7.42 -15.08 24.73
N ALA A 102 -7.47 -13.84 24.24
CA ALA A 102 -8.70 -13.19 23.80
C ALA A 102 -9.36 -13.94 22.64
N LEU A 103 -8.58 -14.42 21.66
CA LEU A 103 -9.08 -15.26 20.57
C LEU A 103 -9.71 -16.54 21.10
N LYS A 104 -9.02 -17.26 22.01
CA LYS A 104 -9.55 -18.49 22.62
C LYS A 104 -10.84 -18.23 23.42
N GLN A 105 -10.93 -17.10 24.12
CA GLN A 105 -12.15 -16.72 24.84
C GLN A 105 -13.32 -16.44 23.89
N ALA A 106 -13.06 -15.74 22.77
CA ALA A 106 -14.08 -15.47 21.77
C ALA A 106 -14.54 -16.75 21.05
N GLU A 107 -13.64 -17.67 20.77
CA GLU A 107 -13.96 -18.99 20.20
C GLU A 107 -14.81 -19.84 21.15
N ALA A 108 -14.46 -19.87 22.44
CA ALA A 108 -15.25 -20.56 23.46
C ALA A 108 -16.66 -19.98 23.57
N ALA A 109 -16.78 -18.65 23.64
CA ALA A 109 -18.08 -17.98 23.72
C ALA A 109 -18.96 -18.26 22.49
N LEU A 110 -18.37 -18.30 21.29
CA LEU A 110 -19.08 -18.67 20.06
C LEU A 110 -19.58 -20.12 20.11
N ALA A 111 -18.74 -21.06 20.54
CA ALA A 111 -19.13 -22.47 20.68
C ALA A 111 -20.26 -22.65 21.72
N ASP A 112 -20.21 -21.94 22.84
CA ASP A 112 -21.25 -21.96 23.87
C ASP A 112 -22.60 -21.45 23.33
N GLU A 113 -22.61 -20.35 22.58
CA GLU A 113 -23.88 -19.85 22.01
C GLU A 113 -24.39 -20.73 20.87
N GLN A 114 -23.52 -21.37 20.08
CA GLN A 114 -23.94 -22.37 19.09
C GLN A 114 -24.66 -23.54 19.78
N ASN A 115 -24.15 -24.02 20.91
CA ASN A 115 -24.83 -25.04 21.72
C ASN A 115 -26.18 -24.53 22.27
N ASN A 116 -26.25 -23.27 22.72
CA ASN A 116 -27.51 -22.66 23.17
C ASN A 116 -28.56 -22.59 22.06
N VAL A 117 -28.16 -22.34 20.80
CA VAL A 117 -29.07 -22.35 19.66
C VAL A 117 -29.65 -23.74 19.44
N LEU A 118 -28.81 -24.79 19.47
CA LEU A 118 -29.28 -26.18 19.37
C LEU A 118 -30.26 -26.54 20.49
N GLN A 119 -30.01 -26.11 21.72
CA GLN A 119 -30.95 -26.32 22.84
C GLN A 119 -32.28 -25.58 22.65
N LYS A 120 -32.28 -24.38 22.04
CA LYS A 120 -33.49 -23.64 21.71
C LYS A 120 -34.29 -24.33 20.60
N ASP A 121 -33.61 -24.88 19.60
CA ASP A 121 -34.23 -25.67 18.52
C ASP A 121 -34.91 -26.92 19.09
N GLU A 122 -34.24 -27.67 19.98
CA GLU A 122 -34.83 -28.80 20.71
C GLU A 122 -36.02 -28.37 21.58
N SER A 123 -35.94 -27.22 22.24
CA SER A 123 -37.04 -26.65 23.02
C SER A 123 -38.26 -26.32 22.14
N LEU A 124 -38.03 -25.85 20.91
CA LEU A 124 -39.10 -25.59 19.93
C LEU A 124 -39.73 -26.90 19.44
N LEU A 125 -38.94 -27.95 19.18
CA LEU A 125 -39.45 -29.27 18.85
C LEU A 125 -40.33 -29.83 19.98
N ALA A 126 -39.89 -29.71 21.24
CA ALA A 126 -40.68 -30.10 22.40
C ALA A 126 -41.99 -29.29 22.53
N ALA A 127 -41.96 -27.98 22.26
CA ALA A 127 -43.16 -27.14 22.26
C ALA A 127 -44.14 -27.53 21.14
N ASN A 128 -43.64 -27.85 19.94
CA ASN A 128 -44.47 -28.35 18.84
C ASN A 128 -45.14 -29.68 19.20
N ALA A 129 -44.43 -30.59 19.86
CA ALA A 129 -44.99 -31.83 20.35
C ALA A 129 -46.10 -31.59 21.40
N LYS A 130 -45.93 -30.61 22.30
CA LYS A 130 -46.97 -30.19 23.26
C LYS A 130 -48.22 -29.63 22.58
N VAL A 131 -48.05 -28.80 21.55
CA VAL A 131 -49.19 -28.30 20.75
C VAL A 131 -49.93 -29.45 20.09
N LYS A 132 -49.22 -30.39 19.46
CA LYS A 132 -49.83 -31.56 18.81
C LYS A 132 -50.58 -32.47 19.79
N LYS A 133 -50.05 -32.62 21.01
CA LYS A 133 -50.73 -33.32 22.11
C LYS A 133 -52.02 -32.60 22.51
N ALA A 134 -51.96 -31.30 22.81
CA ALA A 134 -53.11 -30.50 23.21
C ALA A 134 -54.18 -30.44 22.10
N GLU A 135 -53.76 -30.40 20.84
CA GLU A 135 -54.66 -30.46 19.68
C GLU A 135 -55.38 -31.80 19.58
N SER A 136 -54.68 -32.90 19.81
CA SER A 136 -55.28 -34.24 19.83
C SER A 136 -56.29 -34.39 20.97
N GLU A 137 -55.98 -33.85 22.15
CA GLU A 137 -56.89 -33.81 23.31
C GLU A 137 -58.14 -32.96 23.03
N ARG A 138 -57.96 -31.76 22.45
CA ARG A 138 -59.06 -30.90 21.99
C ARG A 138 -59.95 -31.62 20.99
N ASN A 139 -59.37 -32.26 19.98
CA ASN A 139 -60.13 -32.99 18.96
C ASN A 139 -60.90 -34.17 19.55
N ARG A 140 -60.32 -34.90 20.52
CA ARG A 140 -61.00 -35.97 21.26
C ARG A 140 -62.19 -35.44 22.07
N SER A 141 -62.00 -34.34 22.80
CA SER A 141 -63.07 -33.70 23.57
C SER A 141 -64.17 -33.15 22.66
N LYS A 142 -63.80 -32.53 21.54
CA LYS A 142 -64.73 -32.02 20.52
C LYS A 142 -65.56 -33.15 19.91
N ALA A 143 -64.91 -34.21 19.43
CA ALA A 143 -65.61 -35.37 18.86
C ALA A 143 -66.56 -36.05 19.87
N SER A 144 -66.22 -36.01 21.17
CA SER A 144 -67.09 -36.53 22.23
C SER A 144 -68.31 -35.64 22.46
N TYR A 145 -68.13 -34.31 22.41
CA TYR A 145 -69.23 -33.34 22.49
C TYR A 145 -70.14 -33.43 21.25
N ASP A 146 -69.55 -33.39 20.04
CA ASP A 146 -70.27 -33.45 18.77
C ASP A 146 -71.12 -34.74 18.69
N ARG A 147 -70.57 -35.88 19.10
CA ARG A 147 -71.29 -37.17 19.13
C ARG A 147 -72.51 -37.14 20.06
N VAL A 148 -72.36 -36.58 21.26
CA VAL A 148 -73.47 -36.49 22.23
C VAL A 148 -74.53 -35.49 21.74
N LYS A 149 -74.09 -34.37 21.16
CA LYS A 149 -74.98 -33.37 20.58
C LYS A 149 -75.76 -33.92 19.38
N GLU A 150 -75.10 -34.57 18.43
CA GLU A 150 -75.76 -35.21 17.27
C GLU A 150 -76.74 -36.30 17.70
N ALA A 151 -76.38 -37.12 18.69
CA ALA A 151 -77.27 -38.16 19.22
C ALA A 151 -78.52 -37.55 19.88
N ASN A 152 -78.37 -36.45 20.60
CA ASN A 152 -79.49 -35.71 21.19
C ASN A 152 -80.38 -35.05 20.13
N ASP A 153 -79.76 -34.37 19.15
CA ASP A 153 -80.46 -33.68 18.06
C ASP A 153 -81.23 -34.67 17.16
N SER A 154 -80.70 -35.89 16.96
CA SER A 154 -81.33 -36.94 16.14
C SER A 154 -82.44 -37.72 16.86
N ALA A 155 -82.46 -37.72 18.20
CA ALA A 155 -83.42 -38.50 19.00
C ALA A 155 -84.68 -37.73 19.43
N GLY A 156 -84.70 -36.39 19.26
CA GLY A 156 -85.88 -35.57 19.58
C GLY A 156 -86.33 -35.69 21.05
N GLU A 157 -87.62 -35.88 21.28
CA GLU A 157 -88.21 -36.03 22.64
C GLU A 157 -87.76 -37.30 23.39
N ASN A 158 -87.17 -38.29 22.71
CA ASN A 158 -86.71 -39.57 23.31
C ASN A 158 -85.19 -39.64 23.49
N SER A 159 -84.50 -38.50 23.62
CA SER A 159 -83.05 -38.48 23.84
C SER A 159 -82.66 -39.11 25.18
N PRO A 160 -81.65 -40.02 25.20
CA PRO A 160 -81.14 -40.63 26.43
C PRO A 160 -80.18 -39.71 27.22
N PHE A 161 -79.88 -38.51 26.74
CA PHE A 161 -78.90 -37.60 27.36
C PHE A 161 -79.57 -36.39 28.02
N SER A 162 -79.16 -36.06 29.25
CA SER A 162 -79.62 -34.86 29.96
C SER A 162 -78.93 -33.59 29.43
N GLN A 163 -79.60 -32.43 29.53
CA GLN A 163 -79.01 -31.12 29.20
C GLN A 163 -77.69 -30.86 29.95
N GLN A 164 -77.61 -31.30 31.21
CA GLN A 164 -76.43 -31.14 32.03
C GLN A 164 -75.24 -31.98 31.53
N GLU A 165 -75.50 -33.12 30.88
CA GLU A 165 -74.45 -33.95 30.32
C GLU A 165 -73.84 -33.34 29.04
N ILE A 166 -74.67 -32.71 28.21
CA ILE A 166 -74.22 -31.92 27.05
C ILE A 166 -73.36 -30.75 27.51
N GLU A 167 -73.83 -29.99 28.51
CA GLU A 167 -73.11 -28.85 29.07
C GLU A 167 -71.77 -29.27 29.70
N ASN A 168 -71.73 -30.40 30.41
CA ASN A 168 -70.48 -30.96 30.92
C ASN A 168 -69.49 -31.27 29.78
N LYS A 169 -69.94 -31.92 28.70
CA LYS A 169 -69.06 -32.19 27.53
C LYS A 169 -68.61 -30.91 26.83
N TYR A 170 -69.47 -29.91 26.75
CA TYR A 170 -69.11 -28.60 26.22
C TYR A 170 -68.04 -27.90 27.06
N ASN A 171 -68.19 -27.92 28.39
CA ASN A 171 -67.19 -27.37 29.32
C ASN A 171 -65.84 -28.12 29.23
N PHE A 172 -65.85 -29.44 29.03
CA PHE A 172 -64.62 -30.22 28.76
C PHE A 172 -63.96 -29.83 27.44
N TYR A 173 -64.74 -29.60 26.38
CA TYR A 173 -64.24 -29.09 25.12
C TYR A 173 -63.58 -27.71 25.30
N LEU A 174 -64.27 -26.77 25.96
CA LEU A 174 -63.78 -25.41 26.19
C LEU A 174 -62.49 -25.40 27.02
N SER A 175 -62.39 -26.26 28.03
CA SER A 175 -61.17 -26.43 28.82
C SER A 175 -59.99 -26.95 27.98
N ALA A 176 -60.25 -27.92 27.09
CA ALA A 176 -59.23 -28.44 26.17
C ALA A 176 -58.82 -27.40 25.11
N GLU A 177 -59.75 -26.57 24.65
CA GLU A 177 -59.48 -25.44 23.75
C GLU A 177 -58.60 -24.38 24.42
N ALA A 178 -58.92 -23.98 25.66
CA ALA A 178 -58.08 -23.06 26.44
C ALA A 178 -56.65 -23.63 26.66
N THR A 179 -56.52 -24.94 26.85
CA THR A 179 -55.23 -25.62 26.98
C THR A 179 -54.43 -25.59 25.68
N LEU A 180 -55.08 -25.78 24.53
CA LEU A 180 -54.45 -25.66 23.21
C LEU A 180 -53.96 -24.23 22.97
N ASP A 181 -54.75 -23.22 23.32
CA ASP A 181 -54.37 -21.82 23.14
C ASP A 181 -53.20 -21.40 24.04
N ALA A 182 -53.14 -21.94 25.27
CA ALA A 182 -51.98 -21.80 26.14
C ALA A 182 -50.73 -22.44 25.52
N ALA A 183 -50.86 -23.67 25.00
CA ALA A 183 -49.74 -24.38 24.34
C ALA A 183 -49.25 -23.67 23.07
N LYS A 184 -50.17 -23.14 22.24
CA LYS A 184 -49.84 -22.33 21.06
C LYS A 184 -49.14 -21.03 21.42
N SER A 185 -49.56 -20.37 22.51
CA SER A 185 -48.94 -19.13 22.96
C SER A 185 -47.51 -19.36 23.47
N GLU A 186 -47.28 -20.45 24.20
CA GLU A 186 -45.95 -20.87 24.61
C GLU A 186 -45.05 -21.21 23.41
N GLN A 187 -45.58 -21.96 22.44
CA GLN A 187 -44.86 -22.27 21.20
C GLN A 187 -44.49 -21.00 20.43
N ARG A 188 -45.40 -20.02 20.31
CA ARG A 188 -45.11 -18.71 19.70
C ARG A 188 -43.97 -17.98 20.44
N ARG A 189 -43.98 -17.99 21.77
CA ARG A 189 -42.92 -17.37 22.58
C ARG A 189 -41.55 -17.98 22.27
N ILE A 190 -41.43 -19.30 22.27
CA ILE A 190 -40.18 -20.01 21.98
C ILE A 190 -39.77 -19.81 20.52
N LYS A 191 -40.74 -19.85 19.60
CA LYS A 191 -40.52 -19.62 18.17
C LYS A 191 -39.95 -18.24 17.90
N LEU A 192 -40.46 -17.18 18.53
CA LEU A 192 -39.93 -15.81 18.40
C LEU A 192 -38.48 -15.69 18.88
N ILE A 193 -38.13 -16.38 19.98
CA ILE A 193 -36.75 -16.39 20.51
C ILE A 193 -35.81 -17.14 19.56
N THR A 194 -36.30 -18.21 18.92
CA THR A 194 -35.50 -19.09 18.04
C THR A 194 -35.35 -18.51 16.64
N GLU A 195 -36.40 -17.91 16.09
CA GLU A 195 -36.44 -17.32 14.74
C GLU A 195 -35.83 -15.92 14.65
N SER A 196 -35.38 -15.34 15.77
CA SER A 196 -34.64 -14.07 15.75
C SER A 196 -33.31 -14.25 15.00
N LYS A 197 -33.37 -14.04 13.69
CA LYS A 197 -32.27 -14.19 12.75
C LYS A 197 -31.96 -12.86 12.09
N ILE A 198 -30.69 -12.51 12.00
CA ILE A 198 -30.18 -11.43 11.16
C ILE A 198 -29.35 -12.11 10.08
N GLN A 199 -29.65 -11.84 8.80
CA GLN A 199 -28.91 -12.40 7.64
C GLN A 199 -28.83 -13.95 7.62
N GLY A 200 -29.79 -14.64 8.22
CA GLY A 200 -29.86 -16.12 8.23
C GLY A 200 -29.23 -16.79 9.46
N GLU A 201 -28.46 -16.05 10.28
CA GLU A 201 -27.88 -16.54 11.54
C GLU A 201 -28.56 -15.95 12.76
N ASN A 202 -28.49 -16.63 13.91
CA ASN A 202 -28.98 -16.10 15.18
C ASN A 202 -28.22 -14.80 15.52
N THR A 203 -28.94 -13.77 15.96
CA THR A 203 -28.37 -12.43 16.23
C THR A 203 -27.16 -12.48 17.16
N LYS A 204 -27.19 -13.35 18.17
CA LYS A 204 -26.11 -13.47 19.15
C LYS A 204 -24.92 -14.26 18.61
N VAL A 205 -25.16 -15.26 17.76
CA VAL A 205 -24.10 -16.00 17.06
C VAL A 205 -23.35 -15.05 16.12
N ALA A 206 -24.07 -14.25 15.32
CA ALA A 206 -23.46 -13.27 14.42
C ALA A 206 -22.61 -12.24 15.20
N GLN A 207 -23.09 -11.76 16.34
CA GLN A 207 -22.33 -10.85 17.22
C GLN A 207 -21.02 -11.49 17.74
N LEU A 208 -21.08 -12.76 18.18
CA LEU A 208 -19.92 -13.48 18.68
C LEU A 208 -18.95 -13.87 17.57
N LEU A 209 -19.44 -14.16 16.36
CA LEU A 209 -18.61 -14.38 15.18
C LEU A 209 -17.80 -13.12 14.85
N ALA A 210 -18.45 -11.95 14.85
CA ALA A 210 -17.75 -10.67 14.66
C ALA A 210 -16.73 -10.39 15.78
N ALA A 211 -17.04 -10.77 17.03
CA ALA A 211 -16.09 -10.65 18.13
C ALA A 211 -14.87 -11.58 17.97
N LYS A 212 -15.07 -12.82 17.50
CA LYS A 212 -14.00 -13.76 17.13
C LYS A 212 -13.14 -13.20 16.01
N GLU A 213 -13.75 -12.70 14.94
CA GLU A 213 -13.03 -12.13 13.79
C GLU A 213 -12.18 -10.93 14.21
N LYS A 214 -12.72 -10.06 15.08
CA LYS A 214 -11.95 -8.96 15.67
C LYS A 214 -10.75 -9.46 16.48
N ALA A 215 -10.93 -10.45 17.34
CA ALA A 215 -9.86 -11.02 18.14
C ALA A 215 -8.78 -11.70 17.26
N GLN A 216 -9.20 -12.36 16.18
CA GLN A 216 -8.31 -12.95 15.18
C GLN A 216 -7.49 -11.87 14.47
N LEU A 217 -8.13 -10.79 14.02
CA LEU A 217 -7.44 -9.67 13.37
C LEU A 217 -6.42 -9.01 14.29
N ASP A 218 -6.76 -8.81 15.56
CA ASP A 218 -5.84 -8.25 16.55
C ASP A 218 -4.66 -9.19 16.85
N TYR A 219 -4.88 -10.51 16.81
CA TYR A 219 -3.81 -11.52 16.88
C TYR A 219 -2.93 -11.48 15.62
N ASP A 220 -3.51 -11.42 14.43
CA ASP A 220 -2.77 -11.39 13.17
C ASP A 220 -1.93 -10.11 13.03
N ARG A 221 -2.40 -8.99 13.57
CA ARG A 221 -1.66 -7.72 13.66
C ARG A 221 -0.42 -7.79 14.55
N THR A 222 -0.25 -8.83 15.36
CA THR A 222 0.99 -9.05 16.12
C THR A 222 2.14 -9.57 15.25
N PHE A 223 1.84 -10.09 14.07
CA PHE A 223 2.83 -10.53 13.09
C PHE A 223 3.05 -9.46 12.04
N ILE A 224 4.15 -8.74 12.12
CA ILE A 224 4.44 -7.65 11.19
C ILE A 224 5.11 -8.26 9.97
N LYS A 225 4.44 -8.16 8.81
CA LYS A 225 4.86 -8.80 7.56
C LYS A 225 5.41 -7.80 6.55
N ALA A 226 6.22 -8.29 5.62
CA ALA A 226 6.70 -7.52 4.48
C ALA A 226 5.52 -7.10 3.58
N PRO A 227 5.33 -5.79 3.30
CA PRO A 227 4.20 -5.32 2.50
C PRO A 227 4.33 -5.68 1.02
N VAL A 228 5.56 -5.75 0.51
CA VAL A 228 5.94 -6.08 -0.87
C VAL A 228 7.26 -6.84 -0.86
N ASP A 229 7.68 -7.37 -2.01
CA ASP A 229 9.02 -7.95 -2.18
C ASP A 229 10.08 -6.86 -2.01
N GLY A 230 11.13 -7.12 -1.24
CA GLY A 230 12.09 -6.08 -0.85
C GLY A 230 13.08 -6.57 0.18
N MET A 231 13.69 -5.65 0.92
CA MET A 231 14.61 -5.98 2.01
C MET A 231 14.37 -5.06 3.20
N ALA A 232 14.53 -5.60 4.41
CA ALA A 232 14.49 -4.81 5.63
C ALA A 232 15.87 -4.18 5.87
N SER A 233 15.94 -2.85 5.88
CA SER A 233 17.15 -2.10 6.22
C SER A 233 16.96 -1.37 7.55
N HIS A 234 18.07 -1.00 8.20
CA HIS A 234 18.06 -0.22 9.45
C HIS A 234 17.12 -0.81 10.52
N ILE A 235 17.35 -2.07 10.90
CA ILE A 235 16.58 -2.76 11.94
C ILE A 235 17.00 -2.24 13.32
N ALA A 236 16.26 -1.24 13.82
CA ALA A 236 16.54 -0.56 15.09
C ALA A 236 16.03 -1.34 16.32
N ILE A 237 15.16 -2.34 16.11
CA ILE A 237 14.60 -3.14 17.21
C ILE A 237 15.39 -4.39 17.54
N ARG A 238 15.25 -4.81 18.80
CA ARG A 238 15.70 -6.08 19.34
C ARG A 238 14.57 -6.71 20.17
N PRO A 239 14.56 -8.03 20.38
CA PRO A 239 13.66 -8.66 21.35
C PRO A 239 13.67 -7.90 22.68
N GLY A 240 12.48 -7.64 23.24
CA GLY A 240 12.29 -6.83 24.45
C GLY A 240 12.09 -5.32 24.19
N THR A 241 12.33 -4.82 22.98
CA THR A 241 12.03 -3.41 22.64
C THR A 241 10.52 -3.21 22.55
N ARG A 242 10.02 -2.08 23.07
CA ARG A 242 8.60 -1.73 22.96
C ARG A 242 8.34 -1.01 21.64
N ALA A 243 7.50 -1.60 20.79
CA ALA A 243 7.07 -1.00 19.54
C ALA A 243 5.66 -0.40 19.73
N THR A 244 5.47 0.86 19.37
CA THR A 244 4.20 1.58 19.53
C THR A 244 3.58 1.91 18.18
N ALA A 245 2.25 2.08 18.15
CA ALA A 245 1.51 2.29 16.90
C ALA A 245 1.71 3.67 16.25
N LEU A 246 2.18 4.65 17.04
CA LEU A 246 2.48 5.99 16.55
C LEU A 246 3.85 6.44 17.09
N PRO A 247 4.95 5.81 16.62
CA PRO A 247 6.26 6.12 17.15
C PRO A 247 6.81 7.39 16.49
N LEU A 248 7.63 8.15 17.23
CA LEU A 248 8.37 9.29 16.67
C LEU A 248 9.42 8.86 15.63
N ALA A 249 9.84 7.60 15.66
CA ALA A 249 10.75 6.99 14.70
C ALA A 249 10.25 5.60 14.29
N PRO A 250 10.34 5.22 13.01
CA PRO A 250 9.92 3.90 12.56
C PRO A 250 10.79 2.79 13.19
N VAL A 251 10.18 1.62 13.35
CA VAL A 251 10.79 0.44 13.97
C VAL A 251 11.87 -0.19 13.07
N MET A 252 11.60 -0.16 11.77
CA MET A 252 12.53 -0.55 10.70
C MET A 252 12.14 0.15 9.39
N THR A 253 13.09 0.20 8.46
CA THR A 253 12.89 0.80 7.13
C THR A 253 12.91 -0.29 6.07
N PHE A 254 11.81 -0.47 5.36
CA PHE A 254 11.73 -1.46 4.29
C PHE A 254 12.03 -0.82 2.93
N ILE A 255 12.85 -1.48 2.11
CA ILE A 255 13.20 -1.04 0.76
C ILE A 255 12.56 -2.01 -0.23
N PRO A 256 11.53 -1.60 -0.99
CA PRO A 256 10.94 -2.41 -2.05
C PRO A 256 11.93 -2.78 -3.16
N THR A 257 11.74 -3.94 -3.78
CA THR A 257 12.44 -4.30 -5.02
C THR A 257 11.69 -3.69 -6.20
N GLU A 258 12.16 -2.53 -6.66
CA GLU A 258 11.60 -1.82 -7.81
C GLU A 258 12.68 -1.52 -8.86
N LYS A 259 12.24 -1.19 -10.08
CA LYS A 259 13.18 -0.75 -11.13
C LYS A 259 13.82 0.56 -10.69
N ARG A 260 15.15 0.59 -10.68
CA ARG A 260 15.93 1.77 -10.28
C ARG A 260 15.67 2.95 -11.19
N ARG A 261 15.55 4.14 -10.61
CA ARG A 261 15.31 5.39 -11.32
C ARG A 261 16.33 6.44 -10.89
N ILE A 262 16.79 7.21 -11.86
CA ILE A 262 17.83 8.23 -11.64
C ILE A 262 17.18 9.60 -11.63
N ALA A 263 17.32 10.33 -10.53
CA ALA A 263 16.92 11.73 -10.44
C ALA A 263 18.11 12.62 -10.83
N GLY A 264 17.97 13.35 -11.94
CA GLY A 264 18.93 14.36 -12.40
C GLY A 264 18.49 15.77 -12.00
N LEU A 265 19.41 16.56 -11.46
CA LEU A 265 19.23 17.98 -11.15
C LEU A 265 19.63 18.84 -12.35
N PHE A 266 18.64 19.33 -13.09
CA PHE A 266 18.84 20.18 -14.27
C PHE A 266 18.68 21.66 -13.94
N PHE A 267 19.44 22.50 -14.62
CA PHE A 267 19.32 23.96 -14.49
C PHE A 267 18.00 24.48 -15.08
N GLN A 268 17.45 25.53 -14.47
CA GLN A 268 16.14 26.08 -14.84
C GLN A 268 16.11 26.70 -16.25
N ASN A 269 17.26 27.15 -16.76
CA ASN A 269 17.37 27.77 -18.08
C ASN A 269 16.99 26.82 -19.22
N SER A 270 17.15 25.51 -19.02
CA SER A 270 16.95 24.48 -20.07
C SER A 270 15.65 23.68 -19.89
N VAL A 271 14.75 24.11 -19.00
CA VAL A 271 13.51 23.40 -18.66
C VAL A 271 12.56 23.27 -19.85
N LYS A 272 12.49 24.30 -20.70
CA LYS A 272 11.69 24.26 -21.93
C LYS A 272 12.19 23.27 -22.98
N ARG A 273 13.37 22.65 -22.76
CA ARG A 273 13.97 21.65 -23.65
C ARG A 273 13.99 20.26 -23.02
N LEU A 274 13.56 20.12 -21.77
CA LEU A 274 13.34 18.84 -21.09
C LEU A 274 11.96 18.28 -21.47
N GLU A 275 11.92 17.51 -22.54
CA GLU A 275 10.70 16.84 -23.02
C GLU A 275 10.68 15.38 -22.59
N VAL A 276 9.56 14.96 -22.00
CA VAL A 276 9.33 13.57 -21.61
C VAL A 276 9.42 12.66 -22.84
N GLY A 277 10.14 11.55 -22.73
CA GLY A 277 10.43 10.62 -23.81
C GLY A 277 11.79 10.84 -24.50
N SER A 278 12.45 11.97 -24.24
CA SER A 278 13.79 12.26 -24.77
C SER A 278 14.81 11.22 -24.34
N SER A 279 15.76 10.91 -25.23
CA SER A 279 16.88 10.02 -24.93
C SER A 279 17.78 10.65 -23.86
N ALA A 280 18.21 9.85 -22.89
CA ALA A 280 19.10 10.27 -21.82
C ALA A 280 20.33 9.36 -21.76
N GLU A 281 21.45 9.94 -21.37
CA GLU A 281 22.68 9.20 -21.07
C GLU A 281 23.12 9.53 -19.64
N VAL A 282 23.46 8.50 -18.87
CA VAL A 282 23.87 8.60 -17.46
C VAL A 282 25.22 7.94 -17.28
N ILE A 283 26.09 8.57 -16.50
CA ILE A 283 27.37 8.00 -16.07
C ILE A 283 27.38 7.95 -14.55
N PHE A 284 27.92 6.87 -13.98
CA PHE A 284 28.02 6.70 -12.53
C PHE A 284 29.47 6.83 -12.07
N ASP A 285 29.64 7.41 -10.88
CA ASP A 285 30.97 7.51 -10.27
C ASP A 285 31.51 6.14 -9.86
N ALA A 286 30.62 5.20 -9.56
CA ALA A 286 30.95 3.82 -9.21
C ALA A 286 31.37 2.96 -10.41
N LEU A 287 30.99 3.35 -11.64
CA LEU A 287 31.28 2.60 -12.88
C LEU A 287 31.99 3.51 -13.90
N PRO A 288 33.28 3.81 -13.69
CA PRO A 288 34.02 4.68 -14.59
C PRO A 288 34.18 4.05 -15.99
N GLY A 289 34.14 4.89 -17.02
CA GLY A 289 34.26 4.51 -18.43
C GLY A 289 32.99 3.95 -19.09
N GLN A 290 31.93 3.69 -18.31
CA GLN A 290 30.66 3.18 -18.83
C GLN A 290 29.64 4.30 -18.96
N VAL A 291 28.81 4.23 -20.02
CA VAL A 291 27.71 5.16 -20.27
C VAL A 291 26.44 4.34 -20.42
N PHE A 292 25.44 4.64 -19.60
CA PHE A 292 24.15 3.97 -19.59
C PHE A 292 23.15 4.80 -20.39
N THR A 293 22.46 4.16 -21.32
CA THR A 293 21.37 4.82 -22.06
C THR A 293 20.05 4.64 -21.32
N GLY A 294 19.16 5.61 -21.51
CA GLY A 294 17.81 5.57 -20.97
C GLY A 294 16.93 6.63 -21.58
N LYS A 295 15.80 6.88 -20.93
CA LYS A 295 14.82 7.89 -21.34
C LYS A 295 14.38 8.74 -20.17
N LEU A 296 14.10 10.00 -20.44
CA LEU A 296 13.45 10.89 -19.48
C LEU A 296 11.98 10.50 -19.36
N VAL A 297 11.58 9.94 -18.23
CA VAL A 297 10.21 9.44 -18.01
C VAL A 297 9.30 10.51 -17.41
N SER A 298 9.86 11.40 -16.59
CA SER A 298 9.09 12.44 -15.94
C SER A 298 9.95 13.64 -15.59
N VAL A 299 9.33 14.82 -15.57
CA VAL A 299 9.91 16.06 -15.03
C VAL A 299 9.01 16.48 -13.88
N MET A 300 9.59 16.71 -12.69
CA MET A 300 8.80 17.09 -11.53
C MET A 300 8.15 18.47 -11.78
N PRO A 301 6.82 18.59 -11.66
CA PRO A 301 6.11 19.82 -11.97
C PRO A 301 6.29 20.91 -10.90
N ALA A 302 6.70 20.54 -9.68
CA ALA A 302 6.88 21.44 -8.56
C ALA A 302 8.28 21.25 -7.95
N MET A 303 8.88 22.38 -7.54
CA MET A 303 10.16 22.41 -6.83
C MET A 303 9.93 22.69 -5.35
N SER A 304 10.64 22.00 -4.48
CA SER A 304 10.54 22.15 -3.02
C SER A 304 10.88 23.55 -2.52
N GLU A 305 11.74 24.25 -3.26
CA GLU A 305 12.23 25.60 -2.98
C GLU A 305 11.12 26.65 -3.10
N GLY A 306 10.06 26.34 -3.84
CA GLY A 306 8.83 27.15 -3.92
C GLY A 306 7.68 26.65 -3.04
N GLN A 307 7.88 25.58 -2.27
CA GLN A 307 6.81 25.01 -1.44
C GLN A 307 6.53 25.91 -0.23
N VAL A 308 5.25 26.19 -0.01
CA VAL A 308 4.76 26.88 1.19
C VAL A 308 3.80 25.94 1.91
N GLN A 309 3.94 25.86 3.23
CA GLN A 309 3.02 25.13 4.10
C GLN A 309 2.29 26.11 5.01
N ALA A 310 1.07 25.76 5.41
CA ALA A 310 0.32 26.54 6.38
C ALA A 310 0.97 26.38 7.77
N VAL A 311 1.85 27.31 8.12
CA VAL A 311 2.50 27.40 9.43
C VAL A 311 2.19 28.75 10.06
N GLY A 312 2.07 28.81 11.39
CA GLY A 312 1.77 30.04 12.14
C GLY A 312 2.89 31.09 12.16
N SER A 313 3.94 30.92 11.36
CA SER A 313 5.08 31.81 11.24
C SER A 313 5.11 32.48 9.87
N LEU A 314 5.54 33.74 9.81
CA LEU A 314 5.74 34.46 8.55
C LEU A 314 6.87 33.85 7.70
N MET A 315 6.81 34.03 6.38
CA MET A 315 7.82 33.52 5.44
C MET A 315 9.16 34.26 5.58
N SER A 316 10.25 33.51 5.67
CA SER A 316 11.60 34.09 5.72
C SER A 316 12.10 34.49 4.33
N ALA A 317 12.78 35.64 4.22
CA ALA A 317 13.45 36.07 2.98
C ALA A 317 14.47 35.05 2.47
N ASN A 318 15.08 34.26 3.36
CA ASN A 318 16.00 33.17 2.99
C ASN A 318 15.33 32.07 2.15
N ASN A 319 14.01 31.89 2.26
CA ASN A 319 13.31 30.91 1.43
C ASN A 319 13.17 31.42 -0.02
N ILE A 320 13.04 32.74 -0.22
CA ILE A 320 12.91 33.35 -1.55
C ILE A 320 14.26 33.39 -2.28
N MET A 321 15.37 33.56 -1.55
CA MET A 321 16.72 33.64 -2.14
C MET A 321 17.28 32.29 -2.62
N ARG A 322 16.67 31.15 -2.28
CA ARG A 322 17.18 29.82 -2.67
C ARG A 322 16.86 29.52 -4.13
N HIS A 323 17.90 29.40 -4.95
CA HIS A 323 17.77 28.90 -6.32
C HIS A 323 17.56 27.38 -6.32
N GLY A 324 16.50 26.91 -6.98
CA GLY A 324 16.20 25.48 -7.13
C GLY A 324 16.69 24.88 -8.45
N PHE A 325 16.71 23.56 -8.52
CA PHE A 325 16.93 22.78 -9.75
C PHE A 325 15.63 22.09 -10.17
N VAL A 326 15.48 21.85 -11.47
CA VAL A 326 14.39 21.01 -11.96
C VAL A 326 14.82 19.55 -11.92
N ILE A 327 14.00 18.73 -11.26
CA ILE A 327 14.27 17.30 -11.09
C ILE A 327 13.67 16.54 -12.27
N GLY A 328 14.52 15.95 -13.09
CA GLY A 328 14.14 15.02 -14.15
C GLY A 328 14.38 13.58 -13.72
N VAL A 329 13.39 12.71 -13.90
CA VAL A 329 13.46 11.29 -13.60
C VAL A 329 13.79 10.52 -14.88
N ILE A 330 14.94 9.87 -14.88
CA ILE A 330 15.48 9.08 -15.98
C ILE A 330 15.34 7.60 -15.62
N GLU A 331 14.82 6.83 -16.56
CA GLU A 331 14.77 5.37 -16.48
C GLU A 331 15.78 4.80 -17.48
N LEU A 332 16.61 3.88 -17.02
CA LEU A 332 17.65 3.26 -17.82
C LEU A 332 17.09 2.06 -18.59
N ASP A 333 17.65 1.83 -19.78
CA ASP A 333 17.29 0.70 -20.64
C ASP A 333 17.83 -0.62 -20.06
N GLU A 334 19.02 -0.57 -19.47
CA GLU A 334 19.69 -1.68 -18.78
C GLU A 334 19.32 -1.74 -17.29
N ASP A 335 19.32 -2.95 -16.71
CA ASP A 335 19.09 -3.11 -15.28
C ASP A 335 20.40 -2.94 -14.48
N LEU A 336 20.46 -1.86 -13.70
CA LEU A 336 21.59 -1.59 -12.80
C LEU A 336 21.78 -2.66 -11.73
N ASN A 337 20.76 -3.47 -11.44
CA ASN A 337 20.86 -4.53 -10.43
C ASN A 337 21.89 -5.60 -10.78
N GLU A 338 22.19 -5.81 -12.07
CA GLU A 338 23.21 -6.78 -12.52
C GLU A 338 24.63 -6.38 -12.06
N HIS A 339 24.84 -5.09 -11.82
CA HIS A 339 26.16 -4.54 -11.48
C HIS A 339 26.45 -4.54 -9.96
N ASN A 340 25.56 -5.12 -9.14
CA ASN A 340 25.68 -5.17 -7.68
C ASN A 340 25.99 -3.81 -7.02
N LEU A 341 25.49 -2.73 -7.61
CA LEU A 341 25.70 -1.38 -7.08
C LEU A 341 24.84 -1.16 -5.82
N PRO A 342 25.36 -0.45 -4.80
CA PRO A 342 24.52 -0.02 -3.69
C PRO A 342 23.40 0.89 -4.20
N LEU A 343 22.29 0.95 -3.47
CA LEU A 343 21.24 1.93 -3.75
C LEU A 343 21.74 3.32 -3.35
N GLY A 344 21.42 4.34 -4.16
CA GLY A 344 21.88 5.70 -3.86
C GLY A 344 23.16 6.13 -4.58
N VAL A 345 23.66 5.35 -5.56
CA VAL A 345 24.84 5.72 -6.35
C VAL A 345 24.66 7.07 -7.05
N GLN A 346 25.77 7.81 -7.14
CA GLN A 346 25.82 9.15 -7.71
C GLN A 346 26.44 9.11 -9.10
N GLY A 347 26.09 10.12 -9.88
CA GLY A 347 26.49 10.22 -11.26
C GLY A 347 26.15 11.57 -11.88
N GLN A 348 26.24 11.60 -13.20
CA GLN A 348 25.92 12.75 -14.03
C GLN A 348 25.00 12.29 -15.15
N ALA A 349 24.10 13.15 -15.58
CA ALA A 349 23.15 12.81 -16.63
C ALA A 349 23.02 13.90 -17.67
N VAL A 350 22.68 13.50 -18.88
CA VAL A 350 22.39 14.38 -20.01
C VAL A 350 21.08 13.94 -20.62
N VAL A 351 20.23 14.91 -20.97
CA VAL A 351 19.05 14.67 -21.80
C VAL A 351 19.31 15.23 -23.19
N ILE A 352 19.04 14.40 -24.19
CA ILE A 352 19.25 14.67 -25.61
C ILE A 352 17.87 14.86 -26.24
N ASN A 353 17.51 16.11 -26.46
CA ASN A 353 16.34 16.48 -27.26
C ASN A 353 16.68 16.32 -28.76
N ALA A 354 15.99 15.42 -29.46
CA ALA A 354 16.22 15.15 -30.87
C ALA A 354 15.58 16.20 -31.81
N GLU A 355 14.52 16.87 -31.37
CA GLU A 355 13.81 17.88 -32.18
C GLU A 355 14.61 19.17 -32.32
N HIS A 356 15.48 19.47 -31.34
CA HIS A 356 16.22 20.72 -31.24
C HIS A 356 17.75 20.54 -31.38
N ASP A 357 18.21 19.54 -32.12
CA ASP A 357 19.64 19.29 -32.38
C ASP A 357 20.19 20.18 -33.51
N ILE A 358 20.33 21.46 -33.22
CA ILE A 358 20.95 22.43 -34.13
C ILE A 358 22.45 22.12 -34.22
N LEU A 359 22.97 21.96 -35.45
CA LEU A 359 24.41 21.73 -35.74
C LEU A 359 25.01 20.46 -35.11
N HIS A 360 24.21 19.43 -34.83
CA HIS A 360 24.68 18.17 -34.23
C HIS A 360 25.45 18.36 -32.92
N VAL A 361 25.07 19.38 -32.14
CA VAL A 361 25.69 19.68 -30.84
C VAL A 361 25.41 18.56 -29.83
N SER A 362 24.38 17.73 -30.07
CA SER A 362 24.13 16.50 -29.33
C SER A 362 25.34 15.55 -29.35
N LEU A 363 26.06 15.46 -30.48
CA LEU A 363 27.22 14.57 -30.63
C LEU A 363 28.41 15.05 -29.79
N VAL A 364 28.66 16.36 -29.79
CA VAL A 364 29.67 16.98 -28.91
C VAL A 364 29.35 16.66 -27.45
N ARG A 365 28.08 16.75 -27.08
CA ARG A 365 27.64 16.46 -25.71
C ARG A 365 27.86 15.00 -25.31
N ARG A 366 27.53 14.04 -26.18
CA ARG A 366 27.78 12.61 -25.96
C ARG A 366 29.28 12.33 -25.81
N ILE A 367 30.11 12.93 -26.66
CA ILE A 367 31.58 12.79 -26.58
C ILE A 367 32.09 13.32 -25.24
N LEU A 368 31.65 14.50 -24.82
CA LEU A 368 32.05 15.09 -23.55
C LEU A 368 31.63 14.22 -22.35
N LEU A 369 30.44 13.63 -22.40
CA LEU A 369 29.98 12.72 -21.35
C LEU A 369 30.85 11.46 -21.27
N ARG A 370 31.20 10.86 -22.40
CA ARG A 370 32.12 9.71 -22.47
C ARG A 370 33.52 10.07 -21.96
N MET A 371 34.07 11.21 -22.38
CA MET A 371 35.35 11.71 -21.87
C MET A 371 35.30 11.89 -20.35
N MET A 372 34.18 12.40 -19.81
CA MET A 372 33.99 12.51 -18.36
C MET A 372 33.87 11.15 -17.68
N ALA A 373 33.20 10.17 -18.30
CA ALA A 373 33.15 8.79 -17.78
C ALA A 373 34.56 8.20 -17.63
N TRP A 374 35.43 8.37 -18.63
CA TRP A 374 36.83 7.94 -18.56
C TRP A 374 37.64 8.73 -17.53
N LEU A 375 37.40 10.04 -17.42
CA LEU A 375 38.08 10.88 -16.43
C LEU A 375 37.81 10.41 -14.99
N LYS A 376 36.69 9.72 -14.72
CA LYS A 376 36.39 9.16 -13.39
C LYS A 376 37.39 8.11 -12.93
N TYR A 377 38.14 7.45 -13.83
CA TYR A 377 39.27 6.59 -13.43
C TYR A 377 40.41 7.36 -12.77
N VAL A 378 40.62 8.62 -13.19
CA VAL A 378 41.76 9.46 -12.76
C VAL A 378 41.34 10.40 -11.64
N TYR A 379 40.14 10.98 -11.75
CA TYR A 379 39.56 11.90 -10.79
C TYR A 379 38.16 11.42 -10.41
N PRO A 380 38.00 10.72 -9.27
CA PRO A 380 36.70 10.58 -8.64
C PRO A 380 36.27 11.95 -8.11
N ILE A 381 35.67 12.76 -8.99
CA ILE A 381 35.23 14.13 -8.69
C ILE A 381 34.23 14.09 -7.51
N LYS A 382 34.51 14.84 -6.45
CA LYS A 382 33.57 15.22 -5.39
C LYS A 382 32.68 16.38 -5.81
#